data_AF-A0A8T4P2E8-F1
#
_entry.id   AF-A0A8T4P2E8-F1
#
_cell.length_a   1.000
_cell.length_b   1.000
_cell.length_c   1.000
_cell.angle_alpha   90.00
_cell.angle_beta   90.00
_cell.angle_gamma   90.00
#
_symmetry.space_group_name_H-M   'P 1'
#
loop_
_entity.id
_entity.type
_entity.pdbx_description
1 polymer ?
#
loop_
_entity_poly.entity_id
_entity_poly.type
_entity_poly.pdbx_seq_one_letter_code
_entity_poly.pdbx_strand_id
1 'polypeptide(L)'
;MKIYLVGDRGAEHNSVYSTHRTYDGALKAWNKLRLELLKSAKSHLKNNKTTDKEMWQRIISNLSCEDPKKIDNYPHETPYIRDCTLIH
;
A
#
# COMPACT_ATOMS: atom_id res chain seq x y z
N MET A 1 9.04 -18.81 -12.98
CA MET A 1 9.77 -18.16 -11.86
C MET A 1 8.78 -17.36 -11.02
N LYS A 2 8.80 -17.47 -9.69
CA LYS A 2 7.91 -16.66 -8.82
C LYS A 2 8.52 -15.27 -8.58
N ILE A 3 7.72 -14.23 -8.74
CA ILE A 3 8.06 -12.84 -8.42
C ILE A 3 6.96 -12.23 -7.54
N TYR A 4 7.32 -11.21 -6.77
CA TYR A 4 6.42 -10.47 -5.90
C TYR A 4 6.39 -9.01 -6.34
N LEU A 5 5.22 -8.52 -6.70
CA LEU A 5 4.95 -7.14 -7.06
C LEU A 5 4.50 -6.38 -5.81
N VAL A 6 5.09 -5.23 -5.56
CA VAL A 6 4.65 -4.28 -4.54
C VAL A 6 4.11 -3.05 -5.24
N GLY A 7 2.93 -2.60 -4.83
CA GLY A 7 2.29 -1.43 -5.42
C GLY A 7 1.27 -0.80 -4.51
N ASP A 8 0.64 0.27 -4.98
CA ASP A 8 -0.47 0.98 -4.35
C ASP A 8 -1.61 1.19 -5.35
N ARG A 9 -2.76 1.70 -4.88
CA ARG A 9 -3.98 1.87 -5.71
C ARG A 9 -4.61 0.57 -6.18
N GLY A 10 -4.45 -0.49 -5.39
CA GLY A 10 -5.14 -1.76 -5.58
C GLY A 10 -4.85 -2.43 -6.92
N ALA A 11 -5.44 -3.62 -7.14
CA ALA A 11 -5.16 -4.43 -8.32
C ALA A 11 -5.75 -3.89 -9.63
N GLU A 12 -6.53 -2.80 -9.59
CA GLU A 12 -7.25 -2.25 -10.75
C GLU A 12 -6.62 -0.97 -11.32
N HIS A 13 -5.93 -0.17 -10.49
CA HIS A 13 -5.20 1.02 -10.96
C HIS A 13 -3.66 0.83 -10.99
N ASN A 14 -3.15 -0.24 -10.36
CA ASN A 14 -1.81 -0.86 -10.47
C ASN A 14 -0.63 0.11 -10.68
N SER A 15 -0.35 0.95 -9.69
CA SER A 15 0.98 1.56 -9.60
C SER A 15 1.95 0.50 -9.06
N VAL A 16 2.79 -0.08 -9.92
CA VAL A 16 3.86 -0.99 -9.49
C VAL A 16 5.02 -0.17 -8.97
N TYR A 17 5.24 -0.21 -7.66
CA TYR A 17 6.35 0.46 -6.99
C TYR A 17 7.66 -0.32 -7.14
N SER A 18 7.61 -1.65 -7.00
CA SER A 18 8.82 -2.48 -7.11
C SER A 18 8.51 -3.96 -7.35
N THR A 19 9.52 -4.71 -7.81
CA THR A 19 9.44 -6.15 -8.05
C THR A 19 10.56 -6.89 -7.31
N HIS A 20 10.23 -8.02 -6.67
CA HIS A 20 11.17 -8.78 -5.85
C HIS A 20 11.12 -10.28 -6.17
N ARG A 21 12.26 -10.96 -6.04
CA ARG A 21 12.34 -12.43 -6.20
C ARG A 21 12.00 -13.19 -4.92
N THR A 22 12.03 -12.53 -3.76
CA THR A 22 11.71 -13.10 -2.45
C THR A 22 10.59 -12.32 -1.79
N TYR A 23 9.79 -13.03 -0.97
CA TYR A 23 8.73 -12.39 -0.21
C TYR A 23 9.30 -11.39 0.81
N ASP A 24 10.41 -11.71 1.46
CA ASP A 24 11.08 -10.81 2.42
C ASP A 24 11.51 -9.47 1.79
N GLY A 25 12.01 -9.50 0.54
CA GLY A 25 12.33 -8.29 -0.20
C GLY A 25 11.07 -7.45 -0.48
N ALA A 26 10.01 -8.12 -0.91
CA ALA A 26 8.70 -7.49 -1.13
C ALA A 26 8.12 -6.92 0.18
N LEU A 27 8.24 -7.61 1.30
CA LEU A 27 7.75 -7.16 2.61
C LEU A 27 8.46 -5.89 3.08
N LYS A 28 9.79 -5.82 2.91
CA LYS A 28 10.57 -4.60 3.21
C LYS A 28 10.12 -3.42 2.35
N ALA A 29 9.93 -3.64 1.05
CA ALA A 29 9.46 -2.60 0.14
C ALA A 29 8.01 -2.17 0.44
N TRP A 30 7.14 -3.12 0.75
CA TRP A 30 5.76 -2.86 1.18
C TRP A 30 5.71 -1.99 2.43
N ASN A 31 6.52 -2.31 3.45
CA ASN A 31 6.56 -1.52 4.69
C ASN A 31 7.10 -0.11 4.44
N LYS A 32 8.09 0.04 3.55
CA LYS A 32 8.59 1.37 3.14
C LYS A 32 7.48 2.19 2.47
N LEU A 33 6.79 1.61 1.49
CA LEU A 33 5.69 2.27 0.78
C LEU A 33 4.54 2.64 1.74
N ARG A 34 4.18 1.73 2.66
CA ARG A 34 3.18 1.98 3.72
C ARG A 34 3.52 3.22 4.54
N LEU A 35 4.77 3.35 4.98
CA LEU A 35 5.21 4.49 5.79
C LEU A 35 5.21 5.80 4.99
N GLU A 36 5.59 5.76 3.71
CA GLU A 36 5.53 6.92 2.80
C GLU A 36 4.07 7.39 2.60
N LEU A 37 3.15 6.46 2.32
CA LEU A 37 1.72 6.74 2.20
C LEU A 37 1.14 7.27 3.52
N LEU A 38 1.53 6.69 4.66
CA LEU A 38 1.06 7.13 5.98
C LEU A 38 1.51 8.56 6.29
N LYS A 39 2.75 8.91 5.93
CA LYS A 39 3.28 10.27 6.06
C LYS A 39 2.50 11.24 5.18
N SER A 40 2.21 10.86 3.93
CA SER A 40 1.41 11.66 3.01
C SER A 40 -0.01 11.89 3.56
N ALA A 41 -0.71 10.83 3.97
CA ALA A 41 -2.06 10.90 4.51
C ALA A 41 -2.15 11.79 5.76
N LYS A 42 -1.16 11.68 6.68
CA LYS A 42 -1.05 12.56 7.86
C LYS A 42 -0.84 14.04 7.47
N SER A 43 -0.04 14.29 6.43
CA SER A 43 0.18 15.65 5.91
C SER A 43 -1.12 16.22 5.32
N HIS A 44 -1.84 15.43 4.52
CA HIS A 44 -3.14 15.81 3.99
C HIS A 44 -4.13 16.12 5.11
N LEU A 45 -4.29 15.23 6.09
CA LEU A 45 -5.18 15.43 7.23
C LEU A 45 -4.87 16.72 8.01
N LYS A 46 -3.59 17.06 8.21
CA LYS A 46 -3.17 18.27 8.93
C LYS A 46 -3.51 19.55 8.16
N ASN A 47 -3.43 19.51 6.83
CA ASN A 47 -3.63 20.68 5.97
C ASN A 47 -5.08 20.83 5.48
N ASN A 48 -5.91 19.79 5.62
CA ASN A 48 -7.28 19.80 5.10
C ASN A 48 -8.22 20.62 5.99
N LYS A 49 -8.95 21.58 5.39
CA LYS A 49 -9.95 22.44 6.07
C LYS A 49 -11.40 22.02 5.78
N THR A 50 -11.60 20.89 5.10
CA THR A 50 -12.90 20.48 4.50
C THR A 50 -13.23 18.99 4.72
N THR A 51 -14.35 18.55 4.13
CA THR A 51 -15.13 17.30 4.27
C THR A 51 -14.40 15.96 4.17
N ASP A 52 -13.15 15.91 3.72
CA ASP A 52 -12.45 14.63 3.48
C ASP A 52 -11.72 14.10 4.72
N LYS A 53 -11.95 14.71 5.88
CA LYS A 53 -11.29 14.34 7.15
C LYS A 53 -11.50 12.86 7.49
N GLU A 54 -12.72 12.37 7.34
CA GLU A 54 -13.08 10.97 7.64
C GLU A 54 -12.36 9.99 6.71
N MET A 55 -12.27 10.33 5.42
CA MET A 55 -11.51 9.55 4.43
C MET A 55 -10.04 9.45 4.83
N TRP A 56 -9.37 10.59 5.11
CA TRP A 56 -7.96 10.58 5.53
C TRP A 56 -7.72 9.86 6.86
N GLN A 57 -8.64 9.96 7.82
CA GLN A 57 -8.57 9.20 9.07
C GLN A 57 -8.67 7.69 8.83
N ARG A 58 -9.58 7.26 7.94
CA ARG A 58 -9.69 5.86 7.54
C ARG A 58 -8.42 5.35 6.87
N ILE A 59 -7.86 6.10 5.93
CA ILE A 59 -6.60 5.76 5.26
C ILE A 59 -5.47 5.59 6.29
N ILE A 60 -5.34 6.53 7.24
CA ILE A 60 -4.33 6.46 8.31
C ILE A 60 -4.53 5.22 9.18
N SER A 61 -5.77 4.89 9.53
CA SER A 61 -6.11 3.69 10.29
C SER A 61 -5.66 2.43 9.56
N ASN A 62 -5.98 2.32 8.26
CA ASN A 62 -5.62 1.15 7.45
C ASN A 62 -4.09 1.04 7.30
N LEU A 63 -3.39 2.14 7.00
CA LEU A 63 -1.93 2.17 6.86
C LEU A 63 -1.17 1.94 8.17
N SER A 64 -1.84 1.99 9.32
CA SER A 64 -1.25 1.61 10.61
C SER A 64 -1.16 0.09 10.80
N CYS A 65 -1.85 -0.70 9.96
CA CYS A 65 -1.70 -2.15 9.93
C CYS A 65 -0.31 -2.53 9.37
N GLU A 66 0.45 -3.32 10.11
CA GLU A 66 1.80 -3.76 9.71
C GLU A 66 1.81 -5.14 9.04
N ASP A 67 0.63 -5.76 8.91
CA ASP A 67 0.46 -7.07 8.28
C ASP A 67 -0.21 -6.92 6.90
N PRO A 68 0.51 -7.16 5.79
CA PRO A 68 -0.03 -7.03 4.44
C PRO A 68 -1.20 -7.99 4.14
N LYS A 69 -1.40 -9.04 4.95
CA LYS A 69 -2.53 -9.97 4.80
C LYS A 69 -3.80 -9.52 5.51
N LYS A 70 -3.69 -8.53 6.41
CA LYS A 70 -4.80 -8.02 7.23
C LYS A 70 -5.18 -6.58 6.90
N ILE A 71 -4.37 -5.89 6.11
CA ILE A 71 -4.64 -4.50 5.73
C ILE A 71 -5.92 -4.42 4.90
N ASP A 72 -6.85 -3.55 5.30
CA ASP A 72 -8.04 -3.25 4.51
C ASP A 72 -7.63 -2.39 3.31
N ASN A 73 -7.64 -3.01 2.13
CA ASN A 73 -7.29 -2.37 0.87
C ASN A 73 -8.50 -1.84 0.11
N TYR A 74 -9.64 -1.61 0.77
CA TYR A 74 -10.80 -0.95 0.18
C TYR A 74 -10.80 0.56 0.50
N PRO A 75 -11.02 1.47 -0.47
CA PRO A 75 -11.25 1.27 -1.91
C PRO A 75 -9.96 1.47 -2.73
N HIS A 76 -8.89 0.74 -2.40
CA HIS A 76 -7.56 0.76 -3.03
C HIS A 76 -6.52 1.73 -2.46
N GLU A 77 -6.70 2.26 -1.26
CA GLU A 77 -5.84 3.33 -0.72
C GLU A 77 -4.62 2.82 0.06
N THR A 78 -4.29 1.53 -0.05
CA THR A 78 -3.20 0.91 0.73
C THR A 78 -2.23 0.10 -0.15
N PRO A 79 -1.00 -0.14 0.33
CA PRO A 79 -0.04 -0.92 -0.43
C PRO A 79 -0.41 -2.40 -0.44
N TYR A 80 -0.07 -3.09 -1.53
CA TYR A 80 -0.30 -4.53 -1.70
C TYR A 80 1.00 -5.29 -2.01
N ILE A 81 0.97 -6.60 -1.78
CA ILE A 81 1.93 -7.56 -2.32
C ILE A 81 1.16 -8.56 -3.18
N ARG A 82 1.50 -8.67 -4.46
CA ARG A 82 0.90 -9.64 -5.38
C ARG A 82 1.95 -10.61 -5.85
N ASP A 83 1.67 -11.90 -5.78
CA ASP A 83 2.54 -12.90 -6.39
C ASP A 83 2.19 -13.14 -7.86
N CYS A 84 3.22 -13.31 -8.68
CA CYS A 84 3.10 -13.61 -10.10
C CYS A 84 4.06 -14.73 -10.45
N THR A 85 3.59 -15.63 -11.31
CA THR A 85 4.41 -16.69 -11.88
C THR A 85 4.73 -16.32 -13.33
N LEU A 86 6.01 -16.07 -13.61
CA LEU A 86 6.49 -15.92 -14.98
C LEU A 86 6.46 -17.30 -15.65
N ILE A 87 5.59 -17.43 -16.65
CA ILE A 87 5.51 -18.56 -17.57
C ILE A 87 6.42 -18.19 -18.76
N HIS A 88 7.38 -19.06 -19.07
CA HIS A 88 8.23 -18.93 -20.27
C HIS A 88 7.51 -19.52 -21.47
#